data_AF-A0A8T9AE28-F1
#
_entry.id   AF-A0A8T9AE28-F1
#
_cell.length_a   1.000
_cell.length_b   1.000
_cell.length_c   1.000
_cell.angle_alpha   90.00
_cell.angle_beta   90.00
_cell.angle_gamma   90.00
#
_symmetry.space_group_name_H-M   'P 1'
#
loop_
_entity.id
_entity.type
_entity.pdbx_description
1 polymer ?
#
loop_
_entity_poly.entity_id
_entity_poly.type
_entity_poly.pdbx_seq_one_letter_code
_entity_poly.pdbx_strand_id
1 'polypeptide(L)'
;MKVNVLYKWNPKKDIIEKENESSRLIDEIKMHTGMTEDEMEADLKEKEKVLNWMLNNNVKTVNTVGKVVAEYYHNKDFVMKIVNGKKLPAEILGPMAKELERKE
;
A
#
# COMPACT_ATOMS: atom_id res chain seq x y z
N MET A 1 -23.29 17.86 13.09
CA MET A 1 -22.49 16.68 12.67
C MET A 1 -21.05 16.92 13.06
N LYS A 2 -20.42 15.99 13.78
CA LYS A 2 -19.00 16.04 14.11
C LYS A 2 -18.23 15.20 13.10
N VAL A 3 -17.14 15.71 12.56
CA VAL A 3 -16.24 14.95 11.68
C VAL A 3 -15.56 13.85 12.48
N ASN A 4 -15.52 12.64 11.95
CA ASN A 4 -14.79 11.52 12.56
C ASN A 4 -13.33 11.57 12.10
N VAL A 5 -12.41 11.85 13.02
CA VAL A 5 -10.97 11.90 12.74
C VAL A 5 -10.41 10.48 12.87
N LEU A 6 -9.92 9.91 11.76
CA LEU A 6 -9.41 8.54 11.74
C LEU A 6 -7.96 8.44 12.21
N TYR A 7 -7.15 9.40 11.80
CA TYR A 7 -5.72 9.46 12.09
C TYR A 7 -5.35 10.89 12.51
N LYS A 8 -4.42 10.99 13.45
CA LYS A 8 -3.95 12.26 13.98
C LYS A 8 -2.44 12.25 14.13
N TRP A 9 -1.79 13.34 13.74
CA TRP A 9 -0.36 13.52 13.97
C TRP A 9 -0.08 13.85 15.44
N ASN A 10 0.87 13.12 16.03
CA ASN A 10 1.42 13.37 17.35
C ASN A 10 2.77 14.10 17.21
N PRO A 11 2.82 15.44 17.40
CA PRO A 11 4.03 16.22 17.18
C PRO A 11 5.16 15.89 18.17
N LYS A 12 4.82 15.36 19.35
CA LYS A 12 5.82 15.01 20.38
C LYS A 12 6.65 13.78 19.99
N LYS A 13 6.03 12.84 19.27
CA LYS A 13 6.64 11.58 18.85
C LYS A 13 7.01 11.57 17.35
N ASP A 14 6.53 12.56 16.60
CA ASP A 14 6.59 12.62 15.14
C ASP A 14 6.03 11.37 14.45
N ILE A 15 4.82 10.96 14.86
CA ILE A 15 4.12 9.80 14.30
C ILE A 15 2.66 10.13 14.01
N ILE A 16 2.04 9.38 13.11
CA ILE A 16 0.60 9.41 12.88
C ILE A 16 -0.03 8.28 13.71
N GLU A 17 -0.89 8.63 14.68
CA GLU A 17 -1.61 7.68 15.54
C GLU A 17 -3.04 7.47 14.98
N LYS A 18 -3.52 6.22 14.99
CA LYS A 18 -4.92 5.90 14.69
C LYS A 18 -5.79 6.36 15.86
N GLU A 19 -6.81 7.16 15.59
CA GLU A 19 -7.70 7.74 16.61
C GLU A 19 -9.08 7.06 16.62
N ASN A 20 -9.65 6.76 15.44
CA ASN A 20 -10.96 6.13 15.31
C ASN A 20 -11.04 5.19 14.10
N GLU A 21 -12.03 4.29 14.11
CA GLU A 21 -12.39 3.46 12.96
C GLU A 21 -13.28 4.20 11.95
N SER A 22 -13.20 3.82 10.67
CA SER A 22 -13.98 4.42 9.59
C SER A 22 -15.28 3.66 9.35
N SER A 23 -16.25 3.76 10.27
CA SER A 23 -17.52 3.00 10.18
C SER A 23 -18.25 3.20 8.85
N ARG A 24 -18.47 4.46 8.44
CA ARG A 24 -19.23 4.76 7.21
C ARG A 24 -18.57 4.21 5.94
N LEU A 25 -17.26 4.45 5.76
CA LEU A 25 -16.56 4.00 4.56
C LEU A 25 -16.50 2.47 4.49
N ILE A 26 -16.27 1.83 5.64
CA ILE A 26 -16.22 0.38 5.75
C ILE A 26 -17.59 -0.21 5.39
N ASP A 27 -18.69 0.36 5.87
CA ASP A 27 -20.04 -0.10 5.52
C ASP A 27 -20.35 0.07 4.02
N GLU A 28 -19.93 1.19 3.41
CA GLU A 28 -20.05 1.42 1.96
C GLU A 28 -19.26 0.36 1.17
N ILE A 29 -18.01 0.06 1.58
CA ILE A 29 -17.20 -0.99 0.93
C ILE A 29 -17.88 -2.35 1.07
N LYS A 30 -18.31 -2.75 2.28
CA LYS A 30 -19.02 -4.02 2.52
C LYS A 30 -20.25 -4.15 1.61
N MET A 31 -21.03 -3.08 1.48
CA MET A 31 -22.24 -3.06 0.65
C MET A 31 -21.92 -3.27 -0.84
N HIS A 32 -20.82 -2.72 -1.34
CA HIS A 32 -20.45 -2.80 -2.75
C HIS A 32 -19.63 -4.03 -3.13
N THR A 33 -18.85 -4.59 -2.21
CA THR A 33 -17.96 -5.73 -2.49
C THR A 33 -18.45 -7.05 -1.91
N GLY A 34 -19.33 -7.01 -0.89
CA GLY A 34 -19.74 -8.18 -0.13
C GLY A 34 -18.66 -8.72 0.83
N MET A 35 -17.55 -8.00 1.02
CA MET A 35 -16.45 -8.43 1.88
C MET A 35 -16.83 -8.40 3.36
N THR A 36 -16.30 -9.34 4.12
CA THR A 36 -16.29 -9.35 5.58
C THR A 36 -15.21 -8.40 6.13
N GLU A 37 -15.30 -8.06 7.42
CA GLU A 37 -14.27 -7.24 8.09
C GLU A 37 -12.89 -7.88 8.02
N ASP A 38 -12.81 -9.20 8.23
CA ASP A 38 -11.55 -9.94 8.18
C ASP A 38 -10.94 -9.92 6.77
N GLU A 39 -11.74 -10.03 5.72
CA GLU A 39 -11.27 -9.95 4.33
C GLU A 39 -10.76 -8.54 3.99
N MET A 40 -11.43 -7.49 4.48
CA MET A 40 -10.97 -6.11 4.27
C MET A 40 -9.68 -5.83 5.03
N GLU A 41 -9.57 -6.28 6.27
CA GLU A 41 -8.36 -6.15 7.07
C GLU A 41 -7.19 -6.93 6.42
N ALA A 42 -7.45 -8.10 5.85
CA ALA A 42 -6.47 -8.86 5.09
C ALA A 42 -6.03 -8.13 3.81
N ASP A 43 -6.96 -7.57 3.04
CA ASP A 43 -6.66 -6.77 1.85
C ASP A 43 -5.85 -5.51 2.19
N LEU A 44 -6.21 -4.82 3.29
CA LEU A 44 -5.47 -3.64 3.76
C LEU A 44 -4.03 -4.00 4.16
N LYS A 45 -3.84 -5.05 4.95
CA LYS A 45 -2.51 -5.56 5.34
C LYS A 45 -1.67 -5.97 4.14
N GLU A 46 -2.30 -6.57 3.13
CA GLU A 46 -1.60 -6.96 1.91
C GLU A 46 -1.09 -5.73 1.14
N LYS A 47 -1.94 -4.72 0.94
CA LYS A 47 -1.57 -3.45 0.30
C LYS A 47 -0.48 -2.71 1.08
N GLU A 48 -0.58 -2.69 2.41
CA GLU A 48 0.46 -2.15 3.28
C GLU A 48 1.81 -2.85 3.05
N LYS A 49 1.80 -4.18 2.91
CA LYS A 49 3.01 -4.96 2.64
C LYS A 49 3.66 -4.57 1.31
N VAL A 50 2.86 -4.33 0.27
CA VAL A 50 3.35 -3.87 -1.05
C VAL A 50 4.01 -2.50 -0.91
N LEU A 51 3.38 -1.54 -0.21
CA LEU A 51 3.94 -0.21 0.02
C LEU A 51 5.23 -0.24 0.84
N ASN A 52 5.27 -1.05 1.90
CA ASN A 52 6.48 -1.26 2.70
C ASN A 52 7.61 -1.90 1.88
N TRP A 53 7.28 -2.84 0.97
CA TRP A 53 8.26 -3.39 0.05
C TRP A 53 8.79 -2.34 -0.93
N MET A 54 7.95 -1.43 -1.44
CA MET A 54 8.40 -0.31 -2.28
C MET A 54 9.42 0.56 -1.54
N LEU A 55 9.11 0.93 -0.30
CA LEU A 55 9.99 1.74 0.56
C LEU A 55 11.35 1.06 0.78
N ASN A 56 11.33 -0.22 1.17
CA ASN A 56 12.55 -1.00 1.42
C ASN A 56 13.44 -1.17 0.19
N ASN A 57 12.88 -0.98 -1.00
CA ASN A 57 13.56 -1.13 -2.28
C ASN A 57 13.81 0.20 -3.02
N ASN A 58 13.63 1.34 -2.33
CA ASN A 58 13.83 2.67 -2.89
C ASN A 58 12.95 2.98 -4.14
N VAL A 59 11.77 2.35 -4.23
CA VAL A 59 10.77 2.64 -5.27
C VAL A 59 10.03 3.91 -4.87
N LYS A 60 10.56 5.07 -5.28
CA LYS A 60 10.06 6.39 -4.85
C LYS A 60 9.65 7.34 -5.97
N THR A 61 9.98 7.03 -7.23
CA THR A 61 9.61 7.90 -8.36
C THR A 61 8.16 7.65 -8.76
N VAL A 62 7.45 8.68 -9.22
CA VAL A 62 6.05 8.56 -9.66
C VAL A 62 5.88 7.44 -10.70
N ASN A 63 6.83 7.30 -11.62
CA ASN A 63 6.80 6.26 -12.66
C ASN A 63 6.97 4.85 -12.07
N THR A 64 7.95 4.66 -11.18
CA THR A 64 8.22 3.34 -10.60
C THR A 64 7.10 2.92 -9.65
N VAL A 65 6.59 3.82 -8.82
CA VAL A 65 5.43 3.58 -7.96
C VAL A 65 4.21 3.24 -8.82
N GLY A 66 3.91 4.06 -9.84
CA GLY A 66 2.79 3.84 -10.75
C GLY A 66 2.85 2.49 -11.45
N LYS A 67 4.05 2.04 -11.85
CA LYS A 67 4.26 0.72 -12.46
C LYS A 67 3.94 -0.41 -11.48
N VAL A 68 4.41 -0.34 -10.23
CA VAL A 68 4.12 -1.40 -9.24
C VAL A 68 2.62 -1.44 -8.91
N VAL A 69 1.97 -0.29 -8.74
CA VAL A 69 0.52 -0.23 -8.49
C VAL A 69 -0.28 -0.79 -9.67
N ALA A 70 0.07 -0.43 -10.91
CA ALA A 70 -0.58 -0.97 -12.10
C ALA A 70 -0.40 -2.49 -12.19
N GLU A 71 0.81 -3.00 -11.90
CA GLU A 71 1.08 -4.44 -11.91
C GLU A 71 0.32 -5.17 -10.81
N TYR A 72 0.18 -4.58 -9.62
CA TYR A 72 -0.60 -5.17 -8.53
C TYR A 72 -2.06 -5.37 -8.92
N TYR A 73 -2.67 -4.39 -9.59
CA TYR A 73 -4.06 -4.52 -10.08
C TYR A 73 -4.18 -5.40 -11.34
N HIS A 74 -3.11 -5.59 -12.11
CA HIS A 74 -3.10 -6.47 -13.29
C HIS A 74 -2.87 -7.94 -12.92
N ASN A 75 -1.87 -8.22 -12.09
CA ASN A 75 -1.45 -9.55 -11.68
C ASN A 75 -0.95 -9.52 -10.22
N LYS A 76 -1.92 -9.51 -9.30
CA LYS A 76 -1.68 -9.49 -7.84
C LYS A 76 -0.78 -10.64 -7.39
N ASP A 77 -1.03 -11.87 -7.83
CA ASP A 77 -0.26 -13.05 -7.40
C ASP A 77 1.23 -12.95 -7.76
N PHE A 78 1.53 -12.42 -8.95
CA PHE A 78 2.91 -12.16 -9.37
C PHE A 78 3.60 -11.14 -8.46
N VAL A 79 2.96 -10.00 -8.19
CA VAL A 79 3.50 -8.96 -7.30
C VAL A 79 3.70 -9.51 -5.90
N MET A 80 2.71 -10.24 -5.36
CA MET A 80 2.79 -10.80 -4.02
C MET A 80 3.87 -11.86 -3.89
N LYS A 81 4.13 -12.67 -4.93
CA LYS A 81 5.26 -13.60 -4.96
C LYS A 81 6.61 -12.89 -4.83
N ILE A 82 6.75 -11.72 -5.46
CA ILE A 82 7.98 -10.90 -5.40
C ILE A 82 8.13 -10.25 -4.03
N VAL A 83 7.06 -9.63 -3.55
CA VAL A 83 7.00 -8.96 -2.24
C VAL A 83 7.28 -9.94 -1.10
N ASN A 84 6.72 -11.15 -1.15
CA ASN A 84 6.93 -12.18 -0.13
C ASN A 84 8.30 -12.87 -0.26
N GLY A 85 8.77 -13.06 -1.50
CA GLY A 85 10.01 -13.78 -1.80
C GLY A 85 11.30 -12.98 -1.63
N LYS A 86 11.23 -11.70 -1.21
CA LYS A 86 12.37 -10.75 -1.17
C LYS A 86 13.13 -10.68 -2.50
N LYS A 87 12.39 -10.81 -3.61
CA LYS A 87 12.95 -10.76 -4.97
C LYS A 87 13.22 -9.31 -5.38
N LEU A 88 14.10 -9.13 -6.35
CA LEU A 88 14.54 -7.80 -6.80
C LEU A 88 13.38 -7.04 -7.49
N PRO A 89 13.25 -5.73 -7.25
CA PRO A 89 12.24 -4.89 -7.92
C PRO A 89 12.31 -4.88 -9.43
N ALA A 90 13.47 -5.24 -9.99
CA ALA A 90 13.67 -5.36 -11.42
C ALA A 90 12.70 -6.35 -12.10
N GLU A 91 12.20 -7.36 -11.36
CA GLU A 91 11.19 -8.29 -11.88
C GLU A 91 9.87 -7.58 -12.22
N ILE A 92 9.50 -6.51 -11.49
CA ILE A 92 8.28 -5.71 -11.74
C ILE A 92 8.59 -4.51 -12.65
N LEU A 93 9.71 -3.84 -12.40
CA LEU A 93 10.04 -2.55 -13.02
C LEU A 93 10.71 -2.70 -14.40
N GLY A 94 11.30 -3.86 -14.70
CA GLY A 94 12.05 -4.09 -15.93
C GLY A 94 13.06 -2.96 -16.21
N PRO A 95 12.98 -2.26 -17.37
CA PRO A 95 13.93 -1.20 -17.70
C PRO A 95 13.90 0.00 -16.73
N MET A 96 12.80 0.19 -15.99
CA MET A 96 12.67 1.27 -15.00
C MET A 96 13.44 0.99 -13.70
N ALA A 97 14.01 -0.21 -13.52
CA ALA A 97 14.82 -0.51 -12.34
C ALA A 97 16.06 0.41 -12.22
N LYS A 98 16.55 0.96 -13.34
CA LYS A 98 17.64 1.94 -13.38
C LYS A 98 17.34 3.20 -12.58
N GLU A 99 16.07 3.51 -12.34
CA GLU A 99 15.67 4.69 -11.59
C GLU A 99 15.93 4.56 -10.07
N LEU A 100 16.07 3.34 -9.57
CA LEU A 100 16.24 3.07 -8.13
C LEU A 100 17.61 3.49 -7.59
N GLU A 101 18.61 3.54 -8.47
CA GLU A 101 19.99 3.94 -8.14
C GLU A 101 20.23 5.44 -8.30
N ARG A 102 19.27 6.18 -8.89
CA ARG A 102 19.36 7.63 -8.97
C ARG A 102 19.19 8.22 -7.58
N LYS A 103 20.32 8.47 -6.92
CA LYS A 103 20.38 9.37 -5.78
C LYS A 103 20.06 10.77 -6.29
N GLU A 104 18.99 11.34 -5.74
CA GLU A 104 18.74 12.78 -5.78
C GLU A 104 19.74 13.49 -4.85
#